data_AF-A0A959W863-F1
#
_entry.id   AF-A0A959W863-F1
#
_cell.length_a   1.000
_cell.length_b   1.000
_cell.length_c   1.000
_cell.angle_alpha   90.00
_cell.angle_beta   90.00
_cell.angle_gamma   90.00
#
_symmetry.space_group_name_H-M   'P 1'
#
loop_
_entity.id
_entity.type
_entity.pdbx_description
1 polymer ?
#
loop_
_entity_poly.entity_id
_entity_poly.type
_entity_poly.pdbx_seq_one_letter_code
_entity_poly.pdbx_strand_id
1 'polypeptide(L)'
;MSFGVRLRVFFVAIVAVPMVVLAAAIVVITRDSQDGKTDARLASGLETSRALYDEALAEAPDEARSIARDVGPELAARDRAALTAAAGEARERTDVVAVTILDAKGVQLAASGPADAIAIGESNASDAADGTPLGTVRAAMLDPGHFTARVAELTGLDASIVDGDGSIASTSGFDGTAVPASEEAGDVELPDGEDGRAASLRLEGAGPGARLVLAAPLESGFVASEPLVALVLALFFALAFAGIFVLLRDLQRRVAKMLAAARRMGEGDLDTKVPVEGNDEMAGLAREMNRMSSRLGEQMRELKLQRKELDESVHRIGEAFASGLDRETLLELVAETAASACGAEASRVGLRDGGRTLVTREAPEALAGVLERAGEEAWEGTGDGVAADGEHHAIADAMGGSDGDGEIRCAISVARDGEPFTEEERGTLRYLLGRMVTSAENIDEHERVAEQALTDELTGIPNHRHFTQWMRQETARVSRYRGELSLVLIDIDDFKRVNDTRGHLQGDRVLEMVGALLAGQVRGIDLAARYGGEEFALALPETPRDGAVLVAERARRALEEATVEGVDGTPPVSVTASFGVATMPGDAGDAEALVAAADEALYEAKRSGKNRVVASEGESGAAAQGNEAQRRR
;
A
#
# COMPACT_ATOMS: atom_id res chain seq x y z
N MET A 1 -7.46 -8.39 -21.99
CA MET A 1 -8.85 -7.95 -21.69
C MET A 1 -8.88 -7.36 -20.30
N SER A 2 -9.51 -6.19 -20.16
CA SER A 2 -9.81 -5.60 -18.85
C SER A 2 -10.63 -6.60 -18.01
N PHE A 3 -10.51 -6.53 -16.69
CA PHE A 3 -11.28 -7.33 -15.75
C PHE A 3 -12.78 -7.17 -16.01
N GLY A 4 -13.23 -5.94 -16.28
CA GLY A 4 -14.62 -5.66 -16.67
C GLY A 4 -15.04 -6.39 -17.95
N VAL A 5 -14.17 -6.45 -18.96
CA VAL A 5 -14.46 -7.19 -20.20
C VAL A 5 -14.52 -8.70 -19.93
N ARG A 6 -13.58 -9.24 -19.14
CA ARG A 6 -13.62 -10.66 -18.74
C ARG A 6 -14.89 -10.98 -17.97
N LEU A 7 -15.30 -10.14 -17.03
CA LEU A 7 -16.53 -10.31 -16.27
C LEU A 7 -17.78 -10.28 -17.16
N ARG A 8 -17.84 -9.36 -18.13
CA ARG A 8 -18.94 -9.29 -19.10
C ARG A 8 -18.98 -10.50 -20.02
N VAL A 9 -17.84 -10.93 -20.56
CA VAL A 9 -17.75 -12.14 -21.39
C VAL A 9 -18.19 -13.36 -20.59
N PHE A 10 -17.78 -13.45 -19.34
CA PHE A 10 -18.16 -14.52 -18.44
C PHE A 10 -19.66 -14.51 -18.12
N PHE A 11 -20.22 -13.33 -17.83
CA PHE A 11 -21.66 -13.16 -17.61
C PHE A 11 -22.46 -13.53 -18.85
N VAL A 12 -22.04 -13.12 -20.05
CA VAL A 12 -22.71 -13.48 -21.30
C VAL A 12 -22.61 -14.99 -21.55
N ALA A 13 -21.44 -15.59 -21.39
CA ALA A 13 -21.23 -17.02 -21.63
C ALA A 13 -21.99 -17.90 -20.63
N ILE A 14 -22.10 -17.46 -19.38
CA ILE A 14 -22.72 -18.24 -18.30
C ILE A 14 -24.20 -17.96 -18.16
N VAL A 15 -24.68 -16.75 -18.41
CA VAL A 15 -26.09 -16.38 -18.16
C VAL A 15 -26.85 -16.24 -19.47
N ALA A 16 -26.36 -15.41 -20.39
CA ALA A 16 -27.12 -15.09 -21.61
C ALA A 16 -27.20 -16.28 -22.57
N VAL A 17 -26.08 -16.94 -22.85
CA VAL A 17 -26.06 -18.08 -23.79
C VAL A 17 -26.98 -19.22 -23.32
N PRO A 18 -26.91 -19.68 -22.06
CA PRO A 18 -27.76 -20.80 -21.68
C PRO A 18 -29.22 -20.39 -21.43
N MET A 19 -29.51 -19.13 -21.09
CA MET A 19 -30.90 -18.66 -21.10
C MET A 19 -31.51 -18.70 -22.50
N VAL A 20 -30.75 -18.34 -23.53
CA VAL A 20 -31.20 -18.45 -24.93
C VAL A 20 -31.36 -19.91 -25.32
N VAL A 21 -30.42 -20.79 -24.94
CA VAL A 21 -30.53 -22.24 -25.18
C VAL A 21 -31.74 -22.83 -24.46
N LEU A 22 -32.01 -22.45 -23.21
CA LEU A 22 -33.16 -22.91 -22.44
C LEU A 22 -34.48 -22.42 -23.06
N ALA A 23 -34.55 -21.14 -23.47
CA ALA A 23 -35.72 -20.60 -24.16
C ALA A 23 -35.98 -21.34 -25.48
N ALA A 24 -34.92 -21.58 -26.28
CA ALA A 24 -35.02 -22.35 -27.52
C ALA A 24 -35.44 -23.81 -27.27
N ALA A 25 -34.86 -24.46 -26.26
CA ALA A 25 -35.20 -25.83 -25.87
C ALA A 25 -36.65 -25.93 -25.41
N ILE A 26 -37.12 -24.99 -24.58
CA ILE A 26 -38.54 -24.93 -24.18
C ILE A 26 -39.42 -24.80 -25.42
N VAL A 27 -39.14 -23.88 -26.33
CA VAL A 27 -39.94 -23.69 -27.54
C VAL A 27 -40.00 -24.95 -28.41
N VAL A 28 -38.87 -25.65 -28.60
CA VAL A 28 -38.81 -26.89 -29.40
C VAL A 28 -39.56 -28.03 -28.71
N ILE A 29 -39.32 -28.25 -27.41
CA ILE A 29 -39.95 -29.35 -26.65
C ILE A 29 -41.47 -29.15 -26.53
N THR A 30 -41.91 -27.89 -26.38
CA THR A 30 -43.35 -27.60 -26.24
C THR A 30 -44.10 -27.88 -27.55
N ARG A 31 -43.50 -27.63 -28.71
CA ARG A 31 -44.09 -27.93 -30.03
C ARG A 31 -44.15 -29.44 -30.29
N ASP A 32 -43.02 -30.13 -30.20
CA ASP A 32 -42.95 -31.58 -30.49
C ASP A 32 -43.87 -32.42 -29.59
N SER A 33 -44.01 -32.04 -28.30
CA SER A 33 -44.90 -32.76 -27.38
C SER A 33 -46.37 -32.50 -27.63
N GLN A 34 -46.75 -31.36 -28.19
CA GLN A 34 -48.15 -31.03 -28.48
C GLN A 34 -48.57 -31.68 -29.79
N ASP A 35 -47.74 -31.55 -30.82
CA ASP A 35 -47.90 -32.19 -32.12
C ASP A 35 -48.06 -33.71 -31.98
N GLY A 36 -47.19 -34.37 -31.20
CA GLY A 36 -47.27 -35.81 -30.99
C GLY A 36 -48.53 -36.28 -30.25
N LYS A 37 -49.09 -35.47 -29.34
CA LYS A 37 -50.34 -35.82 -28.63
C LYS A 37 -51.56 -35.67 -29.53
N THR A 38 -51.62 -34.60 -30.31
CA THR A 38 -52.69 -34.37 -31.27
C THR A 38 -52.67 -35.43 -32.37
N ASP A 39 -51.49 -35.82 -32.85
CA ASP A 39 -51.33 -36.89 -33.84
C ASP A 39 -51.78 -38.25 -33.32
N ALA A 40 -51.44 -38.58 -32.08
CA ALA A 40 -51.90 -39.82 -31.46
C ALA A 40 -53.44 -39.85 -31.31
N ARG A 41 -54.05 -38.69 -30.97
CA ARG A 41 -55.52 -38.56 -30.91
C ARG A 41 -56.15 -38.71 -32.30
N LEU A 42 -55.60 -38.05 -33.32
CA LEU A 42 -56.09 -38.16 -34.70
C LEU A 42 -55.95 -39.59 -35.24
N ALA A 43 -54.81 -40.24 -35.03
CA ALA A 43 -54.58 -41.63 -35.45
C ALA A 43 -55.56 -42.60 -34.76
N SER A 44 -55.72 -42.49 -33.43
CA SER A 44 -56.70 -43.28 -32.69
C SER A 44 -58.15 -42.99 -33.13
N GLY A 45 -58.44 -41.74 -33.48
CA GLY A 45 -59.73 -41.31 -34.00
C GLY A 45 -60.02 -41.92 -35.38
N LEU A 46 -59.02 -41.93 -36.28
CA LEU A 46 -59.13 -42.55 -37.59
C LEU A 46 -59.30 -44.06 -37.49
N GLU A 47 -58.58 -44.74 -36.60
CA GLU A 47 -58.77 -46.18 -36.34
C GLU A 47 -60.18 -46.50 -35.86
N THR A 48 -60.70 -45.70 -34.91
CA THR A 48 -62.07 -45.84 -34.41
C THR A 48 -63.08 -45.63 -35.53
N SER A 49 -62.86 -44.60 -36.35
CA SER A 49 -63.74 -44.27 -37.47
C SER A 49 -63.71 -45.33 -38.57
N ARG A 50 -62.53 -45.88 -38.88
CA ARG A 50 -62.36 -46.98 -39.82
C ARG A 50 -63.11 -48.21 -39.35
N ALA A 51 -62.95 -48.61 -38.08
CA ALA A 51 -63.63 -49.78 -37.54
C ALA A 51 -65.15 -49.67 -37.66
N LEU A 52 -65.72 -48.49 -37.34
CA LEU A 52 -67.17 -48.24 -37.48
C LEU A 52 -67.64 -48.29 -38.94
N TYR A 53 -66.83 -47.78 -39.87
CA TYR A 53 -67.17 -47.77 -41.29
C TYR A 53 -67.06 -49.17 -41.91
N ASP A 54 -65.98 -49.89 -41.61
CA ASP A 54 -65.71 -51.23 -42.14
C ASP A 54 -66.75 -52.24 -41.63
N GLU A 55 -67.22 -52.11 -40.38
CA GLU A 55 -68.31 -52.92 -39.82
C GLU A 55 -69.60 -52.74 -40.65
N ALA A 56 -70.01 -51.49 -40.88
CA ALA A 56 -71.19 -51.18 -41.69
C ALA A 56 -71.02 -51.64 -43.16
N LEU A 57 -69.83 -51.45 -43.74
CA LEU A 57 -69.53 -51.86 -45.12
C LEU A 57 -69.54 -53.40 -45.27
N ALA A 58 -69.12 -54.14 -44.25
CA ALA A 58 -69.13 -55.60 -44.27
C ALA A 58 -70.55 -56.19 -44.25
N GLU A 59 -71.49 -55.53 -43.57
CA GLU A 59 -72.90 -55.94 -43.48
C GLU A 59 -73.70 -55.59 -44.75
N ALA A 60 -73.34 -54.50 -45.43
CA ALA A 60 -74.09 -53.95 -46.55
C ALA A 60 -74.39 -54.95 -47.71
N PRO A 61 -73.46 -55.84 -48.13
CA PRO A 61 -73.74 -56.82 -49.20
C PRO A 61 -74.71 -57.94 -48.78
N ASP A 62 -74.76 -58.30 -47.50
CA ASP A 62 -75.72 -59.28 -46.97
C ASP A 62 -77.14 -58.68 -46.96
N GLU A 63 -77.25 -57.41 -46.55
CA GLU A 63 -78.51 -56.66 -46.61
C GLU A 63 -78.98 -56.43 -48.05
N ALA A 64 -78.08 -56.02 -48.95
CA ALA A 64 -78.38 -55.89 -50.37
C ALA A 64 -78.86 -57.22 -50.99
N ARG A 65 -78.28 -58.36 -50.58
CA ARG A 65 -78.72 -59.70 -50.99
C ARG A 65 -80.08 -60.08 -50.43
N SER A 66 -80.38 -59.68 -49.20
CA SER A 66 -81.69 -59.87 -48.58
C SER A 66 -82.76 -59.12 -49.38
N ILE A 67 -82.54 -57.82 -49.58
CA ILE A 67 -83.46 -56.95 -50.31
C ILE A 67 -83.61 -57.40 -51.76
N ALA A 68 -82.51 -57.78 -52.45
CA ALA A 68 -82.56 -58.27 -53.83
C ALA A 68 -83.44 -59.51 -54.02
N ARG A 69 -83.57 -60.37 -53.00
CA ARG A 69 -84.50 -61.51 -53.02
C ARG A 69 -85.95 -61.06 -52.86
N ASP A 70 -86.19 -60.09 -52.00
CA ASP A 70 -87.54 -59.58 -51.70
C ASP A 70 -88.12 -58.79 -52.88
N VAL A 71 -87.31 -57.98 -53.58
CA VAL A 71 -87.77 -57.14 -54.71
C VAL A 71 -87.74 -57.82 -56.08
N GLY A 72 -87.27 -59.08 -56.14
CA GLY A 72 -87.12 -59.85 -57.37
C GLY A 72 -88.41 -59.95 -58.22
N PRO A 73 -89.58 -60.26 -57.62
CA PRO A 73 -90.85 -60.32 -58.35
C PRO A 73 -91.26 -58.98 -58.99
N GLU A 74 -91.10 -57.87 -58.27
CA GLU A 74 -91.41 -56.51 -58.74
C GLU A 74 -90.44 -56.06 -59.85
N LEU A 75 -89.17 -56.48 -59.76
CA LEU A 75 -88.16 -56.23 -60.79
C LEU A 75 -88.49 -56.96 -62.10
N ALA A 76 -88.96 -58.21 -62.02
CA ALA A 76 -89.40 -58.98 -63.17
C ALA A 76 -90.62 -58.34 -63.86
N ALA A 77 -91.54 -57.79 -63.08
CA ALA A 77 -92.73 -57.08 -63.58
C ALA A 77 -92.42 -55.69 -64.17
N ARG A 78 -91.24 -55.12 -63.89
CA ARG A 78 -90.80 -53.75 -64.28
C ARG A 78 -91.75 -52.64 -63.83
N ASP A 79 -92.47 -52.84 -62.72
CA ASP A 79 -93.35 -51.82 -62.16
C ASP A 79 -92.56 -50.88 -61.25
N ARG A 80 -92.32 -49.65 -61.73
CA ARG A 80 -91.57 -48.62 -60.98
C ARG A 80 -92.27 -48.18 -59.70
N ALA A 81 -93.60 -48.13 -59.67
CA ALA A 81 -94.34 -47.72 -58.48
C ALA A 81 -94.24 -48.79 -57.39
N ALA A 82 -94.38 -50.06 -57.77
CA ALA A 82 -94.19 -51.19 -56.88
C ALA A 82 -92.74 -51.29 -56.36
N LEU A 83 -91.74 -51.10 -57.23
CA LEU A 83 -90.33 -51.08 -56.84
C LEU A 83 -89.98 -49.96 -55.86
N THR A 84 -90.58 -48.78 -56.03
CA THR A 84 -90.38 -47.66 -55.09
C THR A 84 -91.00 -47.95 -53.73
N ALA A 85 -92.20 -48.54 -53.72
CA ALA A 85 -92.84 -48.98 -52.47
C ALA A 85 -92.04 -50.09 -51.77
N ALA A 86 -91.55 -51.09 -52.52
CA ALA A 86 -90.74 -52.19 -51.99
C ALA A 86 -89.38 -51.71 -51.45
N ALA A 87 -88.74 -50.75 -52.11
CA ALA A 87 -87.53 -50.10 -51.59
C ALA A 87 -87.81 -49.31 -50.30
N GLY A 88 -89.00 -48.69 -50.18
CA GLY A 88 -89.48 -48.05 -48.96
C GLY A 88 -89.68 -49.05 -47.81
N GLU A 89 -90.41 -50.13 -48.06
CA GLU A 89 -90.69 -51.16 -47.06
C GLU A 89 -89.41 -51.89 -46.61
N ALA A 90 -88.50 -52.20 -47.55
CA ALA A 90 -87.20 -52.80 -47.24
C ALA A 90 -86.40 -51.92 -46.25
N ARG A 91 -86.41 -50.61 -46.45
CA ARG A 91 -85.74 -49.64 -45.58
C ARG A 91 -86.39 -49.55 -44.18
N GLU A 92 -87.70 -49.78 -44.07
CA GLU A 92 -88.39 -49.80 -42.77
C GLU A 92 -88.19 -51.10 -41.99
N ARG A 93 -87.90 -52.21 -42.69
CA ARG A 93 -87.77 -53.55 -42.13
C ARG A 93 -86.33 -54.00 -41.85
N THR A 94 -85.35 -53.25 -42.34
CA THR A 94 -83.92 -53.51 -42.18
C THR A 94 -83.23 -52.29 -41.58
N ASP A 95 -81.98 -52.43 -41.17
CA ASP A 95 -81.17 -51.33 -40.64
C ASP A 95 -80.53 -50.47 -41.76
N VAL A 96 -81.00 -50.64 -43.01
CA VAL A 96 -80.49 -49.93 -44.18
C VAL A 96 -81.00 -48.48 -44.22
N VAL A 97 -80.10 -47.53 -44.47
CA VAL A 97 -80.41 -46.09 -44.56
C VAL A 97 -80.95 -45.70 -45.93
N ALA A 98 -80.40 -46.28 -47.01
CA ALA A 98 -80.89 -46.05 -48.37
C ALA A 98 -80.84 -47.31 -49.23
N VAL A 99 -81.85 -47.49 -50.06
CA VAL A 99 -81.98 -48.58 -51.02
C VAL A 99 -82.08 -47.99 -52.42
N THR A 100 -81.21 -48.42 -53.33
CA THR A 100 -81.27 -48.04 -54.75
C THR A 100 -81.37 -49.28 -55.62
N ILE A 101 -82.38 -49.31 -56.49
CA ILE A 101 -82.61 -50.42 -57.42
C ILE A 101 -82.27 -49.96 -58.83
N LEU A 102 -81.36 -50.69 -59.47
CA LEU A 102 -80.84 -50.44 -60.80
C LEU A 102 -81.29 -51.54 -61.75
N ASP A 103 -81.52 -51.22 -63.02
CA ASP A 103 -81.73 -52.22 -64.06
C ASP A 103 -80.41 -52.93 -64.43
N ALA A 104 -80.50 -53.96 -65.29
CA ALA A 104 -79.33 -54.70 -65.78
C ALA A 104 -78.31 -53.84 -66.59
N LYS A 105 -78.65 -52.59 -66.92
CA LYS A 105 -77.77 -51.61 -67.58
C LYS A 105 -77.21 -50.57 -66.61
N GLY A 106 -77.53 -50.67 -65.31
CA GLY A 106 -77.11 -49.72 -64.27
C GLY A 106 -77.96 -48.44 -64.22
N VAL A 107 -79.13 -48.41 -64.86
CA VAL A 107 -80.04 -47.25 -64.80
C VAL A 107 -80.94 -47.37 -63.57
N GLN A 108 -81.00 -46.32 -62.76
CA GLN A 108 -81.85 -46.27 -61.58
C GLN A 108 -83.34 -46.39 -61.94
N LEU A 109 -83.98 -47.41 -61.37
CA LEU A 109 -85.41 -47.68 -61.52
C LEU A 109 -86.22 -47.15 -60.35
N ALA A 110 -85.70 -47.28 -59.14
CA ALA A 110 -86.30 -46.79 -57.90
C ALA A 110 -85.19 -46.49 -56.87
N ALA A 111 -85.44 -45.56 -55.97
CA ALA A 111 -84.63 -45.37 -54.78
C ALA A 111 -85.50 -44.90 -53.61
N SER A 112 -85.07 -45.24 -52.39
CA SER A 112 -85.66 -44.80 -51.14
C SER A 112 -84.53 -44.48 -50.16
N GLY A 113 -84.54 -43.27 -49.60
CA GLY A 113 -83.49 -42.79 -48.69
C GLY A 113 -82.64 -41.65 -49.27
N PRO A 114 -81.69 -41.13 -48.48
CA PRO A 114 -80.76 -40.09 -48.91
C PRO A 114 -79.84 -40.57 -50.04
N ALA A 115 -79.56 -39.69 -51.01
CA ALA A 115 -78.75 -40.02 -52.19
C ALA A 115 -77.24 -40.03 -51.90
N ASP A 116 -76.84 -39.38 -50.82
CA ASP A 116 -75.49 -39.24 -50.30
C ASP A 116 -75.14 -40.34 -49.27
N ALA A 117 -76.02 -41.31 -49.04
CA ALA A 117 -75.77 -42.43 -48.13
C ALA A 117 -74.48 -43.20 -48.49
N ILE A 118 -73.74 -43.64 -47.47
CA ILE A 118 -72.42 -44.27 -47.60
C ILE A 118 -72.43 -45.71 -47.06
N ALA A 119 -71.29 -46.40 -47.17
CA ALA A 119 -71.13 -47.83 -46.87
C ALA A 119 -72.10 -48.66 -47.73
N ILE A 120 -71.92 -48.57 -49.05
CA ILE A 120 -72.82 -49.15 -50.04
C ILE A 120 -72.38 -50.58 -50.37
N GLY A 121 -73.25 -51.54 -50.11
CA GLY A 121 -73.16 -52.91 -50.57
C GLY A 121 -74.00 -53.13 -51.82
N GLU A 122 -73.51 -53.94 -52.76
CA GLU A 122 -74.22 -54.27 -53.99
C GLU A 122 -74.54 -55.76 -54.07
N SER A 123 -75.73 -56.08 -54.56
CA SER A 123 -76.11 -57.45 -54.91
C SER A 123 -76.89 -57.47 -56.21
N ASN A 124 -76.62 -58.47 -57.04
CA ASN A 124 -77.45 -58.73 -58.21
C ASN A 124 -78.80 -59.33 -57.79
N ALA A 125 -79.87 -58.81 -58.37
CA ALA A 125 -81.20 -59.41 -58.30
C ALA A 125 -81.38 -60.31 -59.52
N SER A 126 -81.76 -61.57 -59.29
CA SER A 126 -82.02 -62.55 -60.35
C SER A 126 -83.43 -63.13 -60.21
N ASP A 127 -84.02 -63.53 -61.33
CA ASP A 127 -85.29 -64.24 -61.32
C ASP A 127 -85.18 -65.55 -60.54
N ALA A 128 -86.11 -65.79 -59.62
CA ALA A 128 -86.11 -66.98 -58.78
C ALA A 128 -86.39 -68.28 -59.57
N ALA A 129 -86.99 -68.18 -60.76
CA ALA A 129 -87.35 -69.33 -61.58
C ALA A 129 -86.21 -69.82 -62.48
N ASP A 130 -85.39 -68.93 -63.05
CA ASP A 130 -84.37 -69.27 -64.05
C ASP A 130 -82.99 -68.64 -63.83
N GLY A 131 -82.82 -67.79 -62.80
CA GLY A 131 -81.55 -67.15 -62.47
C GLY A 131 -81.16 -66.00 -63.41
N THR A 132 -82.05 -65.55 -64.29
CA THR A 132 -81.77 -64.43 -65.20
C THR A 132 -81.50 -63.15 -64.40
N PRO A 133 -80.43 -62.39 -64.68
CA PRO A 133 -80.14 -61.14 -63.98
C PRO A 133 -81.19 -60.08 -64.35
N LEU A 134 -81.94 -59.62 -63.35
CA LEU A 134 -83.00 -58.62 -63.49
C LEU A 134 -82.49 -57.20 -63.28
N GLY A 135 -81.50 -57.04 -62.40
CA GLY A 135 -80.92 -55.76 -62.04
C GLY A 135 -79.96 -55.87 -60.86
N THR A 136 -79.60 -54.73 -60.28
CA THR A 136 -78.70 -54.65 -59.12
C THR A 136 -79.38 -53.84 -58.02
N VAL A 137 -79.34 -54.35 -56.79
CA VAL A 137 -79.79 -53.63 -55.60
C VAL A 137 -78.57 -53.15 -54.85
N ARG A 138 -78.58 -51.86 -54.49
CA ARG A 138 -77.61 -51.23 -53.61
C ARG A 138 -78.26 -50.92 -52.29
N ALA A 139 -77.63 -51.32 -51.19
CA ALA A 139 -78.03 -50.99 -49.83
C ALA A 139 -76.92 -50.16 -49.18
N ALA A 140 -77.26 -48.98 -48.67
CA ALA A 140 -76.35 -48.10 -47.95
C ALA A 140 -76.67 -48.16 -46.46
N MET A 141 -75.67 -48.44 -45.64
CA MET A 141 -75.86 -48.68 -44.20
C MET A 141 -75.73 -47.41 -43.35
N LEU A 142 -75.13 -46.34 -43.88
CA LEU A 142 -74.81 -45.16 -43.09
C LEU A 142 -75.32 -43.87 -43.74
N ASP A 143 -75.91 -43.01 -42.90
CA ASP A 143 -76.18 -41.61 -43.23
C ASP A 143 -74.92 -40.77 -42.92
N PRO A 144 -74.40 -39.96 -43.86
CA PRO A 144 -73.15 -39.22 -43.67
C PRO A 144 -73.17 -38.27 -42.48
N GLY A 145 -74.29 -37.58 -42.25
CA GLY A 145 -74.45 -36.64 -41.16
C GLY A 145 -74.48 -37.31 -39.79
N HIS A 146 -75.21 -38.43 -39.67
CA HIS A 146 -75.20 -39.22 -38.44
C HIS A 146 -73.85 -39.88 -38.19
N PHE A 147 -73.17 -40.34 -39.25
CA PHE A 147 -71.86 -40.96 -39.13
C PHE A 147 -70.80 -39.96 -38.63
N THR A 148 -70.70 -38.77 -39.23
CA THR A 148 -69.75 -37.75 -38.75
C THR A 148 -70.06 -37.28 -37.33
N ALA A 149 -71.34 -37.10 -36.98
CA ALA A 149 -71.75 -36.77 -35.62
C ALA A 149 -71.36 -37.86 -34.61
N ARG A 150 -71.55 -39.13 -34.95
CA ARG A 150 -71.17 -40.28 -34.10
C ARG A 150 -69.67 -40.42 -33.96
N VAL A 151 -68.92 -40.19 -35.03
CA VAL A 151 -67.46 -40.16 -35.00
C VAL A 151 -66.96 -39.04 -34.09
N ALA A 152 -67.52 -37.84 -34.21
CA ALA A 152 -67.16 -36.71 -33.36
C ALA A 152 -67.49 -36.97 -31.88
N GLU A 153 -68.64 -37.58 -31.59
CA GLU A 153 -69.03 -37.96 -30.23
C GLU A 153 -68.06 -38.98 -29.62
N LEU A 154 -67.66 -40.01 -30.37
CA LEU A 154 -66.79 -41.08 -29.87
C LEU A 154 -65.33 -40.66 -29.74
N THR A 155 -64.86 -39.80 -30.64
CA THR A 155 -63.44 -39.41 -30.70
C THR A 155 -63.16 -38.07 -30.02
N GLY A 156 -64.18 -37.22 -29.85
CA GLY A 156 -64.04 -35.83 -29.41
C GLY A 156 -63.37 -34.93 -30.46
N LEU A 157 -63.33 -35.36 -31.72
CA LEU A 157 -62.68 -34.66 -32.83
C LEU A 157 -63.73 -34.10 -33.79
N ASP A 158 -63.40 -33.02 -34.48
CA ASP A 158 -64.22 -32.54 -35.57
C ASP A 158 -64.13 -33.51 -36.75
N ALA A 159 -65.27 -33.89 -37.31
CA ALA A 159 -65.35 -34.89 -38.38
C ALA A 159 -66.07 -34.32 -39.60
N SER A 160 -65.48 -34.53 -40.78
CA SER A 160 -66.04 -34.09 -42.06
C SER A 160 -65.86 -35.17 -43.12
N ILE A 161 -66.90 -35.48 -43.90
CA ILE A 161 -66.79 -36.31 -45.10
C ILE A 161 -66.71 -35.39 -46.31
N VAL A 162 -65.68 -35.57 -47.12
CA VAL A 162 -65.42 -34.79 -48.34
C VAL A 162 -65.31 -35.70 -49.54
N ASP A 163 -65.83 -35.24 -50.68
CA ASP A 163 -65.62 -35.87 -51.99
C ASP A 163 -65.06 -34.84 -52.99
N GLY A 164 -64.82 -35.24 -54.25
CA GLY A 164 -64.27 -34.39 -55.30
C GLY A 164 -65.07 -33.11 -55.58
N ASP A 165 -66.34 -33.06 -55.19
CA ASP A 165 -67.26 -31.93 -55.38
C ASP A 165 -67.46 -31.06 -54.12
N GLY A 166 -66.82 -31.40 -52.98
CA GLY A 166 -66.87 -30.63 -51.72
C GLY A 166 -67.26 -31.48 -50.48
N SER A 167 -67.51 -30.82 -49.35
CA SER A 167 -67.99 -31.46 -48.11
C SER A 167 -69.41 -32.03 -48.28
N ILE A 168 -69.55 -33.33 -48.01
CA ILE A 168 -70.82 -34.07 -47.94
C ILE A 168 -71.51 -33.85 -46.58
N ALA A 169 -70.76 -33.96 -45.48
CA ALA A 169 -71.26 -33.76 -44.12
C ALA A 169 -70.13 -33.28 -43.20
N SER A 170 -70.41 -32.36 -42.28
CA SER A 170 -69.40 -31.79 -41.38
C SER A 170 -70.00 -31.45 -40.01
N THR A 171 -69.26 -31.70 -38.93
CA THR A 171 -69.70 -31.42 -37.55
C THR A 171 -69.45 -29.98 -37.09
N SER A 172 -68.44 -29.31 -37.65
CA SER A 172 -68.02 -27.96 -37.23
C SER A 172 -67.93 -26.94 -38.38
N GLY A 173 -68.39 -27.31 -39.58
CA GLY A 173 -68.26 -26.46 -40.78
C GLY A 173 -66.87 -26.51 -41.41
N PHE A 174 -65.99 -27.37 -40.90
CA PHE A 174 -64.72 -27.70 -41.53
C PHE A 174 -64.94 -28.42 -42.86
N ASP A 175 -64.52 -27.78 -43.95
CA ASP A 175 -64.73 -28.26 -45.33
C ASP A 175 -63.72 -29.35 -45.73
N GLY A 176 -62.63 -29.56 -44.98
CA GLY A 176 -61.69 -30.67 -45.19
C GLY A 176 -60.98 -30.71 -46.56
N THR A 177 -61.30 -29.82 -47.49
CA THR A 177 -60.79 -29.77 -48.87
C THR A 177 -59.30 -29.43 -48.94
N ALA A 178 -58.79 -28.71 -47.93
CA ALA A 178 -57.37 -28.37 -47.80
C ALA A 178 -56.50 -29.51 -47.26
N VAL A 179 -57.09 -30.63 -46.82
CA VAL A 179 -56.34 -31.71 -46.15
C VAL A 179 -55.76 -32.71 -47.18
N PRO A 180 -54.45 -33.01 -47.11
CA PRO A 180 -53.81 -34.00 -47.97
C PRO A 180 -54.52 -35.37 -47.86
N ALA A 181 -54.50 -36.17 -48.94
CA ALA A 181 -54.99 -37.55 -48.93
C ALA A 181 -54.01 -38.49 -48.21
N SER A 182 -53.71 -38.17 -46.96
CA SER A 182 -52.84 -38.94 -46.07
C SER A 182 -53.56 -39.22 -44.77
N GLU A 183 -53.27 -40.39 -44.20
CA GLU A 183 -53.64 -40.76 -42.83
C GLU A 183 -52.68 -40.15 -41.80
N GLU A 184 -51.55 -39.61 -42.27
CA GLU A 184 -50.66 -38.80 -41.44
C GLU A 184 -51.28 -37.43 -41.20
N ALA A 185 -51.27 -37.00 -39.94
CA ALA A 185 -51.77 -35.70 -39.54
C ALA A 185 -50.92 -34.58 -40.16
N GLY A 186 -51.60 -33.59 -40.75
CA GLY A 186 -50.99 -32.37 -41.31
C GLY A 186 -51.61 -31.11 -40.72
N ASP A 187 -50.91 -29.99 -40.88
CA ASP A 187 -51.38 -28.69 -40.41
C ASP A 187 -52.52 -28.17 -41.28
N VAL A 188 -53.55 -27.61 -40.65
CA VAL A 188 -54.71 -27.03 -41.31
C VAL A 188 -55.24 -25.82 -40.55
N GLU A 189 -55.84 -24.89 -41.27
CA GLU A 189 -56.56 -23.76 -40.68
C GLU A 189 -58.02 -24.16 -40.44
N LEU A 190 -58.46 -24.09 -39.18
CA LEU A 190 -59.84 -24.40 -38.78
C LEU A 190 -60.79 -23.22 -39.10
N PRO A 191 -62.12 -23.45 -39.18
CA PRO A 191 -63.09 -22.42 -39.55
C PRO A 191 -63.06 -21.14 -38.71
N ASP A 192 -62.61 -21.25 -37.46
CA ASP A 192 -62.48 -20.13 -36.51
C ASP A 192 -61.17 -19.32 -36.68
N GLY A 193 -60.33 -19.67 -37.66
CA GLY A 193 -59.02 -19.05 -37.90
C GLY A 193 -57.92 -19.52 -36.95
N GLU A 194 -58.16 -20.63 -36.23
CA GLU A 194 -57.18 -21.27 -35.36
C GLU A 194 -56.35 -22.30 -36.15
N ASP A 195 -55.06 -22.40 -35.82
CA ASP A 195 -54.20 -23.46 -36.32
C ASP A 195 -54.61 -24.79 -35.67
N GLY A 196 -54.90 -25.78 -36.50
CA GLY A 196 -55.24 -27.13 -36.09
C GLY A 196 -54.43 -28.17 -36.85
N ARG A 197 -54.62 -29.43 -36.47
CA ARG A 197 -54.10 -30.57 -37.24
C ARG A 197 -55.24 -31.47 -37.68
N ALA A 198 -55.11 -32.00 -38.89
CA ALA A 198 -56.11 -32.88 -39.47
C ALA A 198 -55.48 -34.07 -40.19
N ALA A 199 -56.19 -35.19 -40.17
CA ALA A 199 -55.81 -36.42 -40.86
C ALA A 199 -57.01 -36.97 -41.63
N SER A 200 -56.76 -37.65 -42.75
CA SER A 200 -57.82 -38.16 -43.62
C SER A 200 -57.76 -39.67 -43.83
N LEU A 201 -58.91 -40.31 -43.87
CA LEU A 201 -59.10 -41.72 -44.17
C LEU A 201 -59.95 -41.85 -45.44
N ARG A 202 -59.56 -42.73 -46.35
CA ARG A 202 -60.37 -43.06 -47.54
C ARG A 202 -61.54 -43.97 -47.15
N LEU A 203 -62.74 -43.63 -47.61
CA LEU A 203 -63.95 -44.43 -47.38
C LEU A 203 -64.24 -45.29 -48.62
N GLU A 204 -63.99 -46.59 -48.53
CA GLU A 204 -64.25 -47.52 -49.64
C GLU A 204 -65.76 -47.77 -49.82
N GLY A 205 -66.30 -47.52 -51.01
CA GLY A 205 -67.74 -47.72 -51.27
C GLY A 205 -68.63 -46.50 -50.97
N ALA A 206 -68.05 -45.33 -50.63
CA ALA A 206 -68.76 -44.06 -50.48
C ALA A 206 -68.75 -43.16 -51.74
N GLY A 207 -68.17 -43.62 -52.85
CA GLY A 207 -68.01 -42.86 -54.10
C GLY A 207 -66.54 -42.62 -54.49
N PRO A 208 -66.27 -42.21 -55.74
CA PRO A 208 -64.91 -42.05 -56.25
C PRO A 208 -64.21 -40.82 -55.66
N GLY A 209 -63.53 -40.98 -54.52
CA GLY A 209 -62.74 -39.90 -53.91
C GLY A 209 -63.16 -39.53 -52.48
N ALA A 210 -64.24 -40.14 -52.00
CA ALA A 210 -64.77 -39.91 -50.66
C ALA A 210 -63.74 -40.21 -49.55
N ARG A 211 -63.55 -39.24 -48.66
CA ARG A 211 -62.64 -39.31 -47.52
C ARG A 211 -63.33 -38.77 -46.26
N LEU A 212 -63.09 -39.42 -45.14
CA LEU A 212 -63.36 -38.87 -43.82
C LEU A 212 -62.13 -38.07 -43.38
N VAL A 213 -62.34 -36.86 -42.89
CA VAL A 213 -61.32 -35.98 -42.36
C VAL A 213 -61.63 -35.71 -40.90
N LEU A 214 -60.66 -35.98 -40.02
CA LEU A 214 -60.72 -35.62 -38.62
C LEU A 214 -59.82 -34.43 -38.36
N ALA A 215 -60.27 -33.48 -37.55
CA ALA A 215 -59.51 -32.29 -37.19
C ALA A 215 -59.54 -32.03 -35.67
N ALA A 216 -58.45 -31.47 -35.16
CA ALA A 216 -58.28 -31.11 -33.75
C ALA A 216 -57.59 -29.74 -33.61
N PRO A 217 -58.05 -28.87 -32.70
CA PRO A 217 -57.35 -27.63 -32.38
C PRO A 217 -56.05 -27.89 -31.60
N LEU A 218 -55.05 -27.03 -31.80
CA LEU A 218 -53.84 -27.05 -30.99
C LEU A 218 -54.11 -26.41 -29.62
N GLU A 219 -54.16 -27.23 -28.55
CA GLU A 219 -54.37 -26.72 -27.19
C GLU A 219 -53.23 -25.78 -26.74
N SER A 220 -53.53 -24.48 -26.58
CA SER A 220 -52.59 -23.51 -26.00
C SER A 220 -52.59 -23.61 -24.46
N GLY A 221 -51.82 -24.54 -23.86
CA GLY A 221 -51.88 -24.73 -22.41
C GLY A 221 -50.75 -25.50 -21.72
N PHE A 222 -49.96 -24.74 -20.96
CA PHE A 222 -49.16 -25.06 -19.75
C PHE A 222 -48.11 -26.19 -19.77
N VAL A 223 -46.85 -25.77 -19.61
CA VAL A 223 -45.65 -26.62 -19.46
C VAL A 223 -45.62 -27.28 -18.09
N ALA A 224 -45.89 -28.59 -18.03
CA ALA A 224 -45.65 -29.42 -16.86
C ALA A 224 -44.49 -30.41 -17.12
N SER A 225 -43.32 -30.02 -16.63
CA SER A 225 -42.16 -30.83 -16.20
C SER A 225 -41.70 -32.00 -17.10
N GLU A 226 -40.69 -31.74 -17.93
CA GLU A 226 -39.75 -32.78 -18.37
C GLU A 226 -38.47 -32.80 -17.51
N PRO A 227 -37.93 -33.99 -17.17
CA PRO A 227 -36.64 -34.13 -16.48
C PRO A 227 -35.47 -33.60 -17.30
N LEU A 228 -35.61 -33.50 -18.63
CA LEU A 228 -34.59 -32.92 -19.51
C LEU A 228 -34.39 -31.42 -19.23
N VAL A 229 -35.48 -30.67 -19.07
CA VAL A 229 -35.42 -29.23 -18.74
C VAL A 229 -34.76 -29.03 -17.38
N ALA A 230 -35.09 -29.88 -16.40
CA ALA A 230 -34.46 -29.87 -15.09
C ALA A 230 -32.95 -30.22 -15.15
N LEU A 231 -32.55 -31.17 -15.99
CA LEU A 231 -31.15 -31.55 -16.21
C LEU A 231 -30.35 -30.42 -16.87
N VAL A 232 -30.90 -29.78 -17.89
CA VAL A 232 -30.28 -28.63 -18.57
C VAL A 232 -30.12 -27.46 -17.60
N LEU A 233 -31.13 -27.17 -16.78
CA LEU A 233 -31.06 -26.18 -15.72
C LEU A 233 -30.01 -26.54 -14.66
N ALA A 234 -29.94 -27.80 -14.22
CA ALA A 234 -28.97 -28.25 -13.24
C ALA A 234 -27.53 -28.15 -13.76
N LEU A 235 -27.28 -28.58 -15.01
CA LEU A 235 -25.98 -28.46 -15.66
C LEU A 235 -25.57 -27.00 -15.84
N PHE A 236 -26.52 -26.14 -16.20
CA PHE A 236 -26.34 -24.70 -16.27
C PHE A 236 -25.89 -24.12 -14.92
N PHE A 237 -26.63 -24.39 -13.84
CA PHE A 237 -26.27 -23.89 -12.51
C PHE A 237 -24.90 -24.44 -12.05
N ALA A 238 -24.58 -25.68 -12.37
CA ALA A 238 -23.27 -26.27 -12.04
C ALA A 238 -22.12 -25.57 -12.77
N LEU A 239 -22.24 -25.35 -14.09
CA LEU A 239 -21.24 -24.61 -14.88
C LEU A 239 -21.13 -23.15 -14.43
N ALA A 240 -22.25 -22.52 -14.14
CA ALA A 240 -22.29 -21.16 -13.61
C ALA A 240 -21.55 -21.05 -12.27
N PHE A 241 -21.84 -21.97 -11.35
CA PHE A 241 -21.22 -22.00 -10.04
C PHE A 241 -19.72 -22.29 -10.14
N ALA A 242 -19.31 -23.28 -10.94
CA ALA A 242 -17.90 -23.59 -11.18
C ALA A 242 -17.15 -22.38 -11.76
N GLY A 243 -17.76 -21.69 -12.73
CA GLY A 243 -17.18 -20.50 -13.31
C GLY A 243 -17.02 -19.35 -12.30
N ILE A 244 -18.09 -19.03 -11.57
CA ILE A 244 -18.07 -18.00 -10.53
C ILE A 244 -17.01 -18.34 -9.48
N PHE A 245 -16.93 -19.61 -9.06
CA PHE A 245 -15.95 -20.07 -8.09
C PHE A 245 -14.51 -19.86 -8.59
N VAL A 246 -14.21 -20.19 -9.86
CA VAL A 246 -12.88 -19.95 -10.45
C VAL A 246 -12.56 -18.46 -10.49
N LEU A 247 -13.49 -17.63 -10.94
CA LEU A 247 -13.30 -16.19 -11.05
C LEU A 247 -13.09 -15.54 -9.68
N LEU A 248 -13.90 -15.92 -8.69
CA LEU A 248 -13.81 -15.42 -7.32
C LEU A 248 -12.49 -15.85 -6.67
N ARG A 249 -12.06 -17.10 -6.91
CA ARG A 249 -10.80 -17.62 -6.38
C ARG A 249 -9.58 -16.95 -7.00
N ASP A 250 -9.61 -16.62 -8.30
CA ASP A 250 -8.55 -15.83 -8.96
C ASP A 250 -8.49 -14.41 -8.39
N LEU A 251 -9.65 -13.75 -8.26
CA LEU A 251 -9.75 -12.42 -7.67
C LEU A 251 -9.21 -12.38 -6.24
N GLN A 252 -9.65 -13.32 -5.40
CA GLN A 252 -9.19 -13.44 -4.01
C GLN A 252 -7.67 -13.63 -3.93
N ARG A 253 -7.08 -14.48 -4.78
CA ARG A 253 -5.62 -14.67 -4.83
C ARG A 253 -4.89 -13.37 -5.18
N ARG A 254 -5.36 -12.64 -6.20
CA ARG A 254 -4.74 -11.36 -6.62
C ARG A 254 -4.85 -10.30 -5.54
N VAL A 255 -6.03 -10.14 -4.94
CA VAL A 255 -6.24 -9.20 -3.83
C VAL A 255 -5.39 -9.56 -2.61
N ALA A 256 -5.29 -10.85 -2.25
CA ALA A 256 -4.45 -11.29 -1.16
C ALA A 256 -2.96 -11.00 -1.39
N LYS A 257 -2.44 -11.22 -2.62
CA LYS A 257 -1.07 -10.85 -3.00
C LYS A 257 -0.82 -9.34 -2.84
N MET A 258 -1.74 -8.49 -3.28
CA MET A 258 -1.64 -7.04 -3.12
C MET A 258 -1.70 -6.62 -1.65
N LEU A 259 -2.61 -7.19 -0.86
CA LEU A 259 -2.76 -6.84 0.55
C LEU A 259 -1.54 -7.27 1.36
N ALA A 260 -0.95 -8.42 1.04
CA ALA A 260 0.33 -8.84 1.59
C ALA A 260 1.47 -7.88 1.23
N ALA A 261 1.53 -7.42 -0.03
CA ALA A 261 2.50 -6.42 -0.43
C ALA A 261 2.29 -5.07 0.29
N ALA A 262 1.06 -4.59 0.41
CA ALA A 262 0.74 -3.37 1.14
C ALA A 262 1.13 -3.45 2.62
N ARG A 263 0.91 -4.60 3.27
CA ARG A 263 1.37 -4.84 4.65
C ARG A 263 2.90 -4.80 4.76
N ARG A 264 3.62 -5.47 3.85
CA ARG A 264 5.09 -5.45 3.81
C ARG A 264 5.65 -4.03 3.61
N MET A 265 5.01 -3.24 2.75
CA MET A 265 5.37 -1.83 2.59
C MET A 265 5.14 -1.04 3.89
N GLY A 266 4.03 -1.30 4.59
CA GLY A 266 3.76 -0.72 5.92
C GLY A 266 4.76 -1.15 6.99
N GLU A 267 5.37 -2.33 6.84
CA GLU A 267 6.46 -2.84 7.69
C GLU A 267 7.85 -2.33 7.27
N GLY A 268 7.95 -1.56 6.18
CA GLY A 268 9.19 -0.93 5.70
C GLY A 268 9.97 -1.70 4.64
N ASP A 269 9.45 -2.82 4.13
CA ASP A 269 10.04 -3.58 3.02
C ASP A 269 9.51 -3.04 1.67
N LEU A 270 10.31 -2.17 1.05
CA LEU A 270 9.95 -1.46 -0.19
C LEU A 270 10.67 -2.01 -1.43
N ASP A 271 11.62 -2.92 -1.27
CA ASP A 271 12.41 -3.49 -2.36
C ASP A 271 11.66 -4.62 -3.08
N THR A 272 10.73 -5.28 -2.39
CA THR A 272 9.95 -6.36 -2.97
C THR A 272 8.79 -5.82 -3.81
N LYS A 273 8.87 -5.99 -5.13
CA LYS A 273 7.82 -5.51 -6.05
C LYS A 273 6.60 -6.44 -6.11
N VAL A 274 5.42 -5.85 -6.28
CA VAL A 274 4.18 -6.58 -6.56
C VAL A 274 4.24 -7.14 -7.98
N PRO A 275 4.01 -8.45 -8.19
CA PRO A 275 4.00 -9.04 -9.52
C PRO A 275 2.86 -8.46 -10.37
N VAL A 276 3.19 -8.00 -11.57
CA VAL A 276 2.22 -7.43 -12.53
C VAL A 276 1.82 -8.52 -13.50
N GLU A 277 0.68 -9.16 -13.25
CA GLU A 277 0.16 -10.28 -14.06
C GLU A 277 -1.01 -9.82 -14.96
N GLY A 278 -0.75 -9.73 -16.27
CA GLY A 278 -1.75 -9.35 -17.27
C GLY A 278 -1.75 -7.85 -17.60
N ASN A 279 -2.82 -7.37 -18.24
CA ASN A 279 -2.94 -5.97 -18.68
C ASN A 279 -4.34 -5.41 -18.39
N ASP A 280 -4.82 -5.66 -17.17
CA ASP A 280 -6.11 -5.21 -16.65
C ASP A 280 -5.95 -4.16 -15.54
N GLU A 281 -7.06 -3.76 -14.94
CA GLU A 281 -7.15 -2.74 -13.89
C GLU A 281 -6.31 -3.13 -12.66
N MET A 282 -6.24 -4.43 -12.33
CA MET A 282 -5.40 -4.94 -11.23
C MET A 282 -3.91 -4.84 -11.57
N ALA A 283 -3.53 -5.14 -12.81
CA ALA A 283 -2.16 -4.89 -13.29
C ALA A 283 -1.82 -3.39 -13.35
N GLY A 284 -2.80 -2.52 -13.58
CA GLY A 284 -2.66 -1.06 -13.46
C GLY A 284 -2.37 -0.64 -12.01
N LEU A 285 -3.16 -1.13 -11.06
CA LEU A 285 -2.99 -0.84 -9.64
C LEU A 285 -1.67 -1.39 -9.07
N ALA A 286 -1.26 -2.60 -9.46
CA ALA A 286 0.04 -3.16 -9.09
C ALA A 286 1.22 -2.31 -9.61
N ARG A 287 1.12 -1.79 -10.85
CA ARG A 287 2.12 -0.84 -11.38
C ARG A 287 2.18 0.44 -10.57
N GLU A 288 1.03 0.98 -10.18
CA GLU A 288 0.98 2.22 -9.40
C GLU A 288 1.48 2.02 -7.97
N MET A 289 1.13 0.91 -7.31
CA MET A 289 1.73 0.52 -6.03
C MET A 289 3.25 0.38 -6.14
N ASN A 290 3.77 -0.25 -7.18
CA ASN A 290 5.22 -0.34 -7.39
C ASN A 290 5.88 1.03 -7.59
N ARG A 291 5.22 1.96 -8.28
CA ARG A 291 5.66 3.36 -8.41
C ARG A 291 5.70 4.06 -7.06
N MET A 292 4.63 3.95 -6.28
CA MET A 292 4.57 4.51 -4.93
C MET A 292 5.64 3.90 -4.01
N SER A 293 5.86 2.58 -4.05
CA SER A 293 6.94 1.89 -3.33
C SER A 293 8.30 2.48 -3.65
N SER A 294 8.55 2.70 -4.94
CA SER A 294 9.85 3.18 -5.41
C SER A 294 10.08 4.62 -4.95
N ARG A 295 9.08 5.50 -5.08
CA ARG A 295 9.13 6.87 -4.55
C ARG A 295 9.31 6.91 -3.03
N LEU A 296 8.54 6.10 -2.31
CA LEU A 296 8.64 6.03 -0.85
C LEU A 296 10.02 5.50 -0.43
N GLY A 297 10.56 4.53 -1.17
CA GLY A 297 11.90 3.99 -0.96
C GLY A 297 12.99 5.01 -1.23
N GLU A 298 12.85 5.83 -2.27
CA GLU A 298 13.74 6.97 -2.54
C GLU A 298 13.65 8.01 -1.42
N GLN A 299 12.45 8.45 -1.03
CA GLN A 299 12.25 9.40 0.08
C GLN A 299 12.79 8.87 1.41
N MET A 300 12.59 7.58 1.72
CA MET A 300 13.13 6.98 2.94
C MET A 300 14.65 6.88 2.90
N ARG A 301 15.27 6.64 1.73
CA ARG A 301 16.72 6.66 1.57
C ARG A 301 17.27 8.08 1.71
N GLU A 302 16.62 9.07 1.12
CA GLU A 302 16.94 10.48 1.26
C GLU A 302 16.84 10.93 2.72
N LEU A 303 15.74 10.63 3.41
CA LEU A 303 15.58 10.92 4.84
C LEU A 303 16.61 10.20 5.70
N LYS A 304 16.98 8.95 5.37
CA LYS A 304 18.06 8.24 6.07
C LYS A 304 19.42 8.86 5.82
N LEU A 305 19.69 9.34 4.60
CA LEU A 305 20.92 10.07 4.26
C LEU A 305 20.97 11.41 4.98
N GLN A 306 19.90 12.21 4.95
CA GLN A 306 19.77 13.45 5.70
C GLN A 306 19.92 13.25 7.20
N ARG A 307 19.32 12.19 7.77
CA ARG A 307 19.50 11.85 9.19
C ARG A 307 20.93 11.45 9.50
N LYS A 308 21.59 10.69 8.60
CA LYS A 308 22.99 10.32 8.77
C LYS A 308 23.92 11.54 8.67
N GLU A 309 23.65 12.46 7.75
CA GLU A 309 24.38 13.71 7.59
C GLU A 309 24.15 14.65 8.78
N LEU A 310 22.93 14.65 9.34
CA LEU A 310 22.62 15.34 10.60
C LEU A 310 23.35 14.69 11.78
N ASP A 311 23.36 13.36 11.90
CA ASP A 311 24.11 12.65 12.95
C ASP A 311 25.63 12.90 12.82
N GLU A 312 26.18 12.91 11.60
CA GLU A 312 27.58 13.25 11.33
C GLU A 312 27.89 14.74 11.61
N SER A 313 26.96 15.66 11.32
CA SER A 313 27.10 17.07 11.72
C SER A 313 26.99 17.26 13.23
N VAL A 314 26.07 16.56 13.91
CA VAL A 314 25.96 16.57 15.37
C VAL A 314 27.19 15.95 16.01
N HIS A 315 27.78 14.90 15.41
CA HIS A 315 29.01 14.29 15.88
C HIS A 315 30.21 15.23 15.69
N ARG A 316 30.32 15.94 14.56
CA ARG A 316 31.34 16.98 14.34
C ARG A 316 31.19 18.14 15.31
N ILE A 317 29.97 18.59 15.57
CA ILE A 317 29.65 19.58 16.61
C ILE A 317 30.03 19.04 18.00
N GLY A 318 29.77 17.76 18.28
CA GLY A 318 30.14 17.07 19.52
C GLY A 318 31.66 16.91 19.70
N GLU A 319 32.40 16.63 18.64
CA GLU A 319 33.88 16.60 18.65
C GLU A 319 34.46 18.02 18.81
N ALA A 320 33.81 19.04 18.23
CA ALA A 320 34.15 20.45 18.46
C ALA A 320 33.89 20.86 19.92
N PHE A 321 32.78 20.41 20.53
CA PHE A 321 32.49 20.61 21.96
C PHE A 321 33.46 19.86 22.89
N ALA A 322 33.91 18.66 22.50
CA ALA A 322 34.79 17.81 23.31
C ALA A 322 36.28 18.19 23.26
N SER A 323 36.69 18.98 22.27
CA SER A 323 38.09 19.38 22.08
C SER A 323 38.51 20.65 22.84
N GLY A 324 37.62 21.25 23.65
CA GLY A 324 37.95 22.42 24.46
C GLY A 324 38.39 23.61 23.60
N LEU A 325 37.64 23.87 22.52
CA LEU A 325 37.95 24.97 21.61
C LEU A 325 37.87 26.31 22.34
N ASP A 326 38.93 27.09 22.17
CA ASP A 326 39.00 28.51 22.48
C ASP A 326 37.80 29.25 21.85
N ARG A 327 37.32 30.28 22.54
CA ARG A 327 36.19 31.13 22.13
C ARG A 327 36.31 31.50 20.64
N GLU A 328 37.52 31.80 20.17
CA GLU A 328 37.80 32.19 18.78
C GLU A 328 37.43 31.13 17.73
N THR A 329 37.72 29.84 17.94
CA THR A 329 37.43 28.80 16.93
C THR A 329 35.93 28.52 16.79
N LEU A 330 35.16 28.74 17.86
CA LEU A 330 33.71 28.65 17.79
C LEU A 330 33.11 29.80 16.96
N LEU A 331 33.65 31.02 17.11
CA LEU A 331 33.23 32.16 16.30
C LEU A 331 33.56 31.95 14.81
N GLU A 332 34.74 31.39 14.51
CA GLU A 332 35.14 31.02 13.15
C GLU A 332 34.16 30.02 12.51
N LEU A 333 33.84 28.93 13.22
CA LEU A 333 32.94 27.91 12.71
C LEU A 333 31.54 28.46 12.43
N VAL A 334 31.04 29.36 13.28
CA VAL A 334 29.73 29.98 13.08
C VAL A 334 29.76 30.97 11.92
N ALA A 335 30.82 31.76 11.78
CA ALA A 335 31.01 32.65 10.64
C ALA A 335 31.01 31.86 9.31
N GLU A 336 31.74 30.74 9.26
CA GLU A 336 31.77 29.85 8.10
C GLU A 336 30.41 29.23 7.79
N THR A 337 29.70 28.77 8.81
CA THR A 337 28.38 28.17 8.66
C THR A 337 27.38 29.19 8.12
N ALA A 338 27.41 30.43 8.63
CA ALA A 338 26.55 31.50 8.15
C ALA A 338 26.87 31.90 6.72
N ALA A 339 28.16 31.99 6.36
CA ALA A 339 28.57 32.25 4.99
C ALA A 339 28.07 31.16 4.03
N SER A 340 28.28 29.89 4.39
CA SER A 340 27.84 28.77 3.56
C SER A 340 26.32 28.69 3.43
N ALA A 341 25.58 28.93 4.51
CA ALA A 341 24.12 28.84 4.51
C ALA A 341 23.46 29.96 3.70
N CYS A 342 24.05 31.16 3.68
CA CYS A 342 23.54 32.31 2.94
C CYS A 342 24.13 32.44 1.52
N GLY A 343 24.96 31.48 1.10
CA GLY A 343 25.68 31.57 -0.19
C GLY A 343 26.57 32.81 -0.27
N ALA A 344 27.17 33.22 0.85
CA ALA A 344 28.01 34.39 0.95
C ALA A 344 29.50 34.07 0.75
N GLU A 345 30.21 35.02 0.16
CA GLU A 345 31.63 34.89 -0.16
C GLU A 345 32.51 35.35 1.01
N ALA A 346 32.01 36.28 1.82
CA ALA A 346 32.68 36.80 3.00
C ALA A 346 31.75 36.83 4.22
N SER A 347 32.34 36.71 5.41
CA SER A 347 31.65 36.78 6.69
C SER A 347 32.52 37.39 7.78
N ARG A 348 31.89 38.10 8.72
CA ARG A 348 32.53 38.71 9.88
C ARG A 348 31.66 38.50 11.11
N VAL A 349 32.29 38.20 12.24
CA VAL A 349 31.65 38.18 13.55
C VAL A 349 32.32 39.23 14.44
N GLY A 350 31.53 39.94 15.23
CA GLY A 350 32.02 40.87 16.25
C GLY A 350 31.41 40.55 17.60
N LEU A 351 32.22 40.66 18.66
CA LEU A 351 31.78 40.59 20.06
C LEU A 351 32.09 41.90 20.77
N ARG A 352 31.23 42.31 21.70
CA ARG A 352 31.42 43.50 22.52
C ARG A 352 32.13 43.13 23.83
N ASP A 353 33.44 42.92 23.74
CA ASP A 353 34.32 42.78 24.92
C ASP A 353 35.59 43.62 24.71
N GLY A 354 35.78 44.65 25.52
CA GLY A 354 36.98 45.50 25.52
C GLY A 354 37.34 46.26 24.23
N GLY A 355 36.48 46.27 23.20
CA GLY A 355 36.70 47.00 21.95
C GLY A 355 37.54 46.25 20.89
N ARG A 356 37.64 44.91 20.96
CA ARG A 356 38.30 44.11 19.92
C ARG A 356 37.30 43.33 19.06
N THR A 357 37.17 43.72 17.79
CA THR A 357 36.52 42.90 16.76
C THR A 357 37.51 41.84 16.30
N LEU A 358 37.21 40.57 16.55
CA LEU A 358 38.10 39.45 16.24
C LEU A 358 37.34 38.46 15.35
N VAL A 359 37.91 38.19 14.19
CA VAL A 359 37.56 37.15 13.20
C VAL A 359 36.69 37.59 12.02
N THR A 360 37.36 37.70 10.87
CA THR A 360 36.81 37.78 9.52
C THR A 360 37.30 36.58 8.71
N ARG A 361 36.43 35.98 7.88
CA ARG A 361 36.92 35.34 6.65
C ARG A 361 37.54 36.45 5.81
N GLU A 362 38.78 36.30 5.33
CA GLU A 362 39.43 37.31 4.47
C GLU A 362 38.47 37.74 3.36
N ALA A 363 37.87 38.91 3.53
CA ALA A 363 36.96 39.46 2.55
C ALA A 363 37.81 40.00 1.40
N PRO A 364 37.47 39.70 0.13
CA PRO A 364 38.01 40.45 -0.99
C PRO A 364 37.90 41.96 -0.70
N GLU A 365 38.90 42.74 -1.06
CA GLU A 365 38.99 44.18 -0.73
C GLU A 365 37.73 44.96 -1.15
N ALA A 366 37.04 44.48 -2.19
CA ALA A 366 35.77 45.01 -2.69
C ALA A 366 34.56 44.77 -1.75
N LEU A 367 34.52 43.64 -1.03
CA LEU A 367 33.42 43.29 -0.12
C LEU A 367 33.61 43.80 1.31
N ALA A 368 34.85 44.11 1.71
CA ALA A 368 35.17 44.54 3.07
C ALA A 368 34.37 45.79 3.50
N GLY A 369 34.22 46.77 2.60
CA GLY A 369 33.54 48.03 2.90
C GLY A 369 32.02 47.91 3.03
N VAL A 370 31.37 46.98 2.33
CA VAL A 370 29.92 46.71 2.54
C VAL A 370 29.70 45.85 3.79
N LEU A 371 30.58 44.87 4.04
CA LEU A 371 30.52 43.97 5.19
C LEU A 371 30.63 44.73 6.52
N GLU A 372 31.52 45.72 6.57
CA GLU A 372 31.72 46.58 7.75
C GLU A 372 30.53 47.52 7.98
N ARG A 373 30.06 48.22 6.95
CA ARG A 373 28.90 49.12 7.05
C ARG A 373 27.63 48.39 7.48
N ALA A 374 27.37 47.20 6.95
CA ALA A 374 26.22 46.40 7.37
C ALA A 374 26.36 46.00 8.85
N GLY A 375 27.56 45.60 9.29
CA GLY A 375 27.83 45.29 10.69
C GLY A 375 27.58 46.49 11.60
N GLU A 376 28.17 47.65 11.29
CA GLU A 376 28.00 48.90 12.05
C GLU A 376 26.53 49.32 12.15
N GLU A 377 25.77 49.22 11.05
CA GLU A 377 24.34 49.51 11.04
C GLU A 377 23.55 48.57 11.98
N ALA A 378 23.89 47.27 11.99
CA ALA A 378 23.28 46.33 12.92
C ALA A 378 23.65 46.61 14.39
N TRP A 379 24.85 47.13 14.65
CA TRP A 379 25.32 47.52 15.99
C TRP A 379 24.71 48.84 16.50
N GLU A 380 24.51 49.82 15.63
CA GLU A 380 24.01 51.16 16.01
C GLU A 380 22.48 51.28 15.87
N GLY A 381 21.85 50.37 15.12
CA GLY A 381 20.44 50.38 14.75
C GLY A 381 19.54 49.40 15.50
N THR A 382 18.59 48.80 14.79
CA THR A 382 17.51 47.94 15.33
C THR A 382 17.91 46.47 15.55
N GLY A 383 19.19 46.14 15.39
CA GLY A 383 19.70 44.77 15.40
C GLY A 383 19.79 44.13 14.02
N ASP A 384 19.45 44.84 12.95
CA ASP A 384 19.61 44.43 11.56
C ASP A 384 20.34 45.51 10.75
N GLY A 385 21.20 45.08 9.82
CA GLY A 385 22.02 45.98 9.01
C GLY A 385 22.10 45.53 7.57
N VAL A 386 22.11 46.49 6.64
CA VAL A 386 22.05 46.22 5.20
C VAL A 386 22.88 47.24 4.45
N ALA A 387 23.97 46.78 3.85
CA ALA A 387 24.79 47.62 3.01
C ALA A 387 24.83 47.12 1.58
N ALA A 388 24.90 48.08 0.64
CA ALA A 388 25.18 47.80 -0.75
C ALA A 388 26.16 48.85 -1.31
N ASP A 389 26.99 48.44 -2.27
CA ASP A 389 27.80 49.31 -3.10
C ASP A 389 27.99 48.66 -4.48
N GLY A 390 27.33 49.20 -5.52
CA GLY A 390 27.34 48.58 -6.84
C GLY A 390 26.74 47.18 -6.84
N GLU A 391 27.54 46.18 -7.22
CA GLU A 391 27.18 44.75 -7.25
C GLU A 391 27.49 44.04 -5.91
N HIS A 392 28.02 44.75 -4.92
CA HIS A 392 28.38 44.21 -3.62
C HIS A 392 27.23 44.37 -2.63
N HIS A 393 26.78 43.27 -2.04
CA HIS A 393 25.68 43.27 -1.08
C HIS A 393 26.13 42.64 0.24
N ALA A 394 25.68 43.21 1.35
CA ALA A 394 25.93 42.69 2.69
C ALA A 394 24.68 42.80 3.57
N ILE A 395 24.48 41.79 4.41
CA ILE A 395 23.50 41.81 5.50
C ILE A 395 24.18 41.50 6.81
N ALA A 396 23.64 42.06 7.89
CA ALA A 396 24.08 41.81 9.24
C ALA A 396 22.89 41.65 10.17
N ASP A 397 23.07 40.85 11.21
CA ASP A 397 22.12 40.71 12.31
C ASP A 397 22.89 40.72 13.62
N ALA A 398 22.32 41.37 14.63
CA ALA A 398 22.95 41.61 15.92
C ALA A 398 21.96 41.30 17.04
N MET A 399 22.44 40.65 18.09
CA MET A 399 21.62 40.23 19.24
C MET A 399 22.18 40.77 20.55
N GLY A 400 21.25 41.22 21.40
CA GLY A 400 21.52 41.48 22.82
C GLY A 400 21.51 40.22 23.66
N GLY A 401 22.16 40.30 24.82
CA GLY A 401 22.13 39.23 25.82
C GLY A 401 20.72 38.99 26.38
N SER A 402 20.50 37.79 26.92
CA SER A 402 19.20 37.35 27.46
C SER A 402 18.71 38.18 28.67
N ASP A 403 19.54 39.05 29.25
CA ASP A 403 19.27 39.76 30.53
C ASP A 403 18.44 41.05 30.41
N GLY A 404 17.91 41.36 29.23
CA GLY A 404 16.92 42.44 29.07
C GLY A 404 17.47 43.87 29.18
N ASP A 405 18.79 44.06 29.24
CA ASP A 405 19.42 45.39 29.29
C ASP A 405 19.56 46.06 27.91
N GLY A 406 19.13 45.40 26.83
CA GLY A 406 19.18 45.92 25.46
C GLY A 406 20.60 46.08 24.90
N GLU A 407 21.63 45.67 25.64
CA GLU A 407 23.02 45.79 25.21
C GLU A 407 23.35 44.66 24.21
N ILE A 408 23.61 45.05 22.96
CA ILE A 408 24.01 44.15 21.87
C ILE A 408 25.37 43.56 22.23
N ARG A 409 25.48 42.23 22.26
CA ARG A 409 26.69 41.49 22.67
C ARG A 409 27.44 40.89 21.47
N CYS A 410 26.73 40.53 20.41
CA CYS A 410 27.29 39.89 19.22
C CYS A 410 26.60 40.38 17.94
N ALA A 411 27.36 40.53 16.85
CA ALA A 411 26.82 40.73 15.51
C ALA A 411 27.56 39.87 14.50
N ILE A 412 26.81 39.37 13.53
CA ILE A 412 27.34 38.64 12.37
C ILE A 412 26.95 39.38 11.10
N SER A 413 27.89 39.51 10.18
CA SER A 413 27.63 40.05 8.84
C SER A 413 28.18 39.12 7.77
N VAL A 414 27.47 39.05 6.64
CA VAL A 414 27.83 38.25 5.47
C VAL A 414 27.68 39.10 4.21
N ALA A 415 28.56 38.89 3.23
CA ALA A 415 28.56 39.63 1.98
C ALA A 415 28.82 38.74 0.76
N ARG A 416 28.22 39.12 -0.38
CA ARG A 416 28.40 38.47 -1.68
C ARG A 416 28.30 39.46 -2.83
N ASP A 417 28.81 39.04 -3.98
CA ASP A 417 28.65 39.75 -5.24
C ASP A 417 27.38 39.33 -5.98
N GLY A 418 26.84 40.23 -6.78
CA GLY A 418 25.73 39.96 -7.70
C GLY A 418 24.37 40.27 -7.09
N GLU A 419 23.70 39.26 -6.53
CA GLU A 419 22.30 39.39 -6.12
C GLU A 419 22.11 39.79 -4.66
N PRO A 420 21.14 40.67 -4.34
CA PRO A 420 20.78 41.01 -2.96
C PRO A 420 20.37 39.77 -2.16
N PHE A 421 20.59 39.81 -0.85
CA PHE A 421 20.09 38.78 0.06
C PHE A 421 18.58 38.88 0.26
N THR A 422 17.94 37.72 0.21
CA THR A 422 16.50 37.51 0.42
C THR A 422 16.12 37.53 1.90
N GLU A 423 14.82 37.65 2.18
CA GLU A 423 14.30 37.60 3.55
C GLU A 423 14.49 36.23 4.22
N GLU A 424 14.49 35.15 3.43
CA GLU A 424 14.75 33.79 3.93
C GLU A 424 16.22 33.61 4.37
N GLU A 425 17.16 34.19 3.61
CA GLU A 425 18.58 34.21 3.96
C GLU A 425 18.83 35.07 5.21
N ARG A 426 18.14 36.21 5.36
CA ARG A 426 18.15 37.01 6.60
C ARG A 426 17.61 36.24 7.80
N GLY A 427 16.49 35.54 7.63
CA GLY A 427 15.91 34.68 8.66
C GLY A 427 16.87 33.57 9.09
N THR A 428 17.62 33.01 8.15
CA THR A 428 18.67 32.00 8.41
C THR A 428 19.82 32.59 9.22
N LEU A 429 20.30 33.79 8.85
CA LEU A 429 21.35 34.49 9.58
C LEU A 429 20.95 34.77 11.03
N ARG A 430 19.73 35.28 11.25
CA ARG A 430 19.16 35.55 12.59
C ARG A 430 19.04 34.29 13.43
N TYR A 431 18.59 33.19 12.82
CA TYR A 431 18.48 31.90 13.50
C TYR A 431 19.84 31.38 13.98
N LEU A 432 20.87 31.46 13.12
CA LEU A 432 22.23 31.03 13.46
C LEU A 432 22.82 31.90 14.57
N LEU A 433 22.65 33.22 14.50
CA LEU A 433 23.06 34.17 15.54
C LEU A 433 22.39 33.86 16.89
N GLY A 434 21.07 33.61 16.90
CA GLY A 434 20.34 33.26 18.13
C GLY A 434 20.83 31.98 18.79
N ARG A 435 21.24 30.98 18.00
CA ARG A 435 21.84 29.74 18.52
C ARG A 435 23.26 29.94 19.06
N MET A 436 23.99 30.90 18.50
CA MET A 436 25.35 31.26 18.89
C MET A 436 25.39 31.97 20.23
N VAL A 437 24.51 32.95 20.48
CA VAL A 437 24.50 33.73 21.74
C VAL A 437 24.23 32.83 22.94
N THR A 438 23.25 31.94 22.87
CA THR A 438 22.99 30.96 23.95
C THR A 438 24.16 30.00 24.17
N SER A 439 24.94 29.69 23.12
CA SER A 439 26.10 28.81 23.23
C SER A 439 27.33 29.54 23.79
N ALA A 440 27.51 30.82 23.46
CA ALA A 440 28.57 31.67 23.99
C ALA A 440 28.33 32.04 25.47
N GLU A 441 27.07 32.29 25.87
CA GLU A 441 26.69 32.53 27.27
C GLU A 441 27.02 31.31 28.16
N ASN A 442 26.80 30.10 27.66
CA ASN A 442 27.18 28.87 28.36
C ASN A 442 28.71 28.72 28.50
N ILE A 443 29.51 29.25 27.56
CA ILE A 443 30.98 29.20 27.63
C ILE A 443 31.49 30.15 28.71
N ASP A 444 30.99 31.38 28.78
CA ASP A 444 31.36 32.34 29.84
C ASP A 444 31.01 31.81 31.25
N GLU A 445 29.86 31.13 31.38
CA GLU A 445 29.45 30.52 32.66
C GLU A 445 30.29 29.27 32.99
N HIS A 446 30.60 28.43 32.00
CA HIS A 446 31.47 27.26 32.18
C HIS A 446 32.94 27.61 32.43
N GLU A 447 33.49 28.64 31.78
CA GLU A 447 34.86 29.11 31.98
C GLU A 447 35.03 29.74 33.36
N ARG A 448 34.08 30.57 33.82
CA ARG A 448 34.11 31.11 35.19
C ARG A 448 34.04 30.03 36.26
N VAL A 449 33.20 29.01 36.05
CA VAL A 449 33.10 27.86 36.97
C VAL A 449 34.36 26.99 36.92
N ALA A 450 34.99 26.85 35.75
CA ALA A 450 36.24 26.12 35.59
C ALA A 450 37.45 26.85 36.21
N GLU A 451 37.57 28.17 36.03
CA GLU A 451 38.63 28.98 36.63
C GLU A 451 38.54 29.02 38.16
N GLN A 452 37.33 29.14 38.71
CA GLN A 452 37.09 29.01 40.16
C GLN A 452 37.49 27.64 40.70
N ALA A 453 37.31 26.56 39.92
CA ALA A 453 37.71 25.21 40.32
C ALA A 453 39.22 24.94 40.22
N LEU A 454 39.98 25.79 39.53
CA LEU A 454 41.42 25.62 39.24
C LEU A 454 42.33 26.61 39.98
N THR A 455 41.76 27.59 40.68
CA THR A 455 42.49 28.58 41.49
C THR A 455 42.31 28.26 42.97
N ASP A 456 43.31 28.57 43.81
CA ASP A 456 43.19 28.51 45.26
C ASP A 456 42.55 29.80 45.78
N GLU A 457 41.40 29.70 46.43
CA GLU A 457 40.59 30.85 46.87
C GLU A 457 41.33 31.81 47.82
N LEU A 458 42.29 31.29 48.60
CA LEU A 458 43.04 32.09 49.56
C LEU A 458 44.19 32.85 48.89
N THR A 459 44.98 32.17 48.07
CA THR A 459 46.24 32.72 47.54
C THR A 459 46.11 33.33 46.14
N GLY A 460 45.01 33.05 45.42
CA GLY A 460 44.75 33.57 44.07
C GLY A 460 45.61 32.96 42.97
N ILE A 461 46.46 31.98 43.29
CA ILE A 461 47.28 31.24 42.33
C ILE A 461 46.64 29.87 42.02
N PRO A 462 47.02 29.19 40.92
CA PRO A 462 46.59 27.83 40.60
C PRO A 462 46.62 26.86 41.80
N ASN A 463 45.59 26.05 41.96
CA ASN A 463 45.51 25.04 43.01
C ASN A 463 46.16 23.70 42.59
N HIS A 464 46.22 22.74 43.53
CA HIS A 464 46.81 21.41 43.29
C HIS A 464 46.22 20.67 42.07
N ARG A 465 44.93 20.86 41.79
CA ARG A 465 44.26 20.23 40.65
C ARG A 465 44.79 20.80 39.33
N HIS A 466 44.89 22.12 39.23
CA HIS A 466 45.45 22.79 38.06
C HIS A 466 46.92 22.39 37.87
N PHE A 467 47.73 22.43 38.93
CA PHE A 467 49.12 21.97 38.88
C PHE A 467 49.25 20.55 38.32
N THR A 468 48.45 19.60 38.82
CA THR A 468 48.50 18.21 38.37
C THR A 468 48.12 18.06 36.89
N GLN A 469 47.11 18.81 36.43
CA GLN A 469 46.69 18.80 35.02
C GLN A 469 47.78 19.37 34.11
N TRP A 470 48.34 20.52 34.49
CA TRP A 470 49.40 21.19 33.75
C TRP A 470 50.66 20.31 33.66
N MET A 471 51.09 19.72 34.79
CA MET A 471 52.26 18.84 34.84
C MET A 471 52.12 17.63 33.91
N ARG A 472 50.92 17.03 33.79
CA ARG A 472 50.69 15.92 32.84
C ARG A 472 50.85 16.35 31.39
N GLN A 473 50.38 17.55 31.04
CA GLN A 473 50.49 18.07 29.68
C GLN A 473 51.93 18.41 29.34
N GLU A 474 52.62 19.12 30.24
CA GLU A 474 53.98 19.60 29.97
C GLU A 474 55.00 18.45 29.98
N THR A 475 54.88 17.48 30.87
CA THR A 475 55.76 16.28 30.87
C THR A 475 55.59 15.44 29.60
N ALA A 476 54.38 15.35 29.05
CA ALA A 476 54.12 14.70 27.76
C ALA A 476 54.74 15.50 26.60
N ARG A 477 54.64 16.83 26.63
CA ARG A 477 55.27 17.73 25.64
C ARG A 477 56.79 17.58 25.67
N VAL A 478 57.40 17.65 26.85
CA VAL A 478 58.85 17.52 27.07
C VAL A 478 59.36 16.15 26.62
N SER A 479 58.64 15.08 26.94
CA SER A 479 58.97 13.71 26.48
C SER A 479 58.97 13.58 24.96
N ARG A 480 58.03 14.28 24.28
CA ARG A 480 57.89 14.25 22.82
C ARG A 480 58.92 15.10 22.09
N TYR A 481 59.20 16.29 22.59
CA TYR A 481 60.06 17.28 21.92
C TYR A 481 61.48 17.34 22.48
N ARG A 482 61.82 16.48 23.46
CA ARG A 482 63.13 16.44 24.13
C ARG A 482 63.54 17.78 24.74
N GLY A 483 62.58 18.44 25.40
CA GLY A 483 62.82 19.65 26.19
C GLY A 483 63.33 19.33 27.60
N GLU A 484 63.44 20.36 28.44
CA GLU A 484 63.67 20.24 29.88
C GLU A 484 62.48 20.81 30.64
N LEU A 485 62.13 20.19 31.76
CA LEU A 485 61.13 20.73 32.69
C LEU A 485 61.67 20.57 34.10
N SER A 486 61.77 21.69 34.81
CA SER A 486 62.17 21.70 36.20
C SER A 486 60.97 21.95 37.12
N LEU A 487 60.96 21.26 38.25
CA LEU A 487 59.98 21.41 39.31
C LEU A 487 60.69 21.86 40.58
N VAL A 488 60.12 22.87 41.24
CA VAL A 488 60.53 23.33 42.57
C VAL A 488 59.37 23.10 43.53
N LEU A 489 59.51 22.19 44.49
CA LEU A 489 58.57 22.07 45.61
C LEU A 489 59.05 22.91 46.78
N ILE A 490 58.12 23.60 47.42
CA ILE A 490 58.37 24.63 48.42
C ILE A 490 57.49 24.34 49.63
N ASP A 491 58.06 24.42 50.83
CA ASP A 491 57.33 24.27 52.08
C ASP A 491 57.73 25.36 53.07
N ILE A 492 56.74 26.01 53.67
CA ILE A 492 56.97 27.08 54.64
C ILE A 492 57.48 26.48 55.96
N ASP A 493 58.66 26.91 56.37
CA ASP A 493 59.32 26.39 57.56
C ASP A 493 58.56 26.76 58.85
N ASP A 494 58.24 25.74 59.65
CA ASP A 494 57.54 25.89 60.94
C ASP A 494 56.16 26.59 60.83
N PHE A 495 55.45 26.50 59.71
CA PHE A 495 54.16 27.19 59.53
C PHE A 495 53.10 26.81 60.58
N LYS A 496 53.05 25.54 61.00
CA LYS A 496 52.23 25.13 62.16
C LYS A 496 52.51 25.96 63.42
N ARG A 497 53.77 26.31 63.71
CA ARG A 497 54.11 27.16 64.87
C ARG A 497 53.57 28.57 64.70
N VAL A 498 53.53 29.10 63.48
CA VAL A 498 52.91 30.41 63.18
C VAL A 498 51.42 30.36 63.50
N ASN A 499 50.71 29.34 63.02
CA ASN A 499 49.29 29.13 63.31
C ASN A 499 49.01 28.96 64.81
N ASP A 500 49.79 28.10 65.49
CA ASP A 500 49.61 27.81 66.91
C ASP A 500 49.90 29.05 67.79
N THR A 501 50.81 29.93 67.36
CA THR A 501 51.24 31.10 68.15
C THR A 501 50.45 32.38 67.84
N ARG A 502 50.01 32.55 66.59
CA ARG A 502 49.44 33.81 66.07
C ARG A 502 48.01 33.66 65.54
N GLY A 503 47.47 32.44 65.54
CA GLY A 503 46.13 32.13 65.03
C GLY A 503 46.11 31.95 63.50
N HIS A 504 45.07 31.26 63.03
CA HIS A 504 44.92 30.91 61.62
C HIS A 504 44.83 32.13 60.69
N LEU A 505 44.21 33.22 61.12
CA LEU A 505 44.13 34.46 60.32
C LEU A 505 45.51 35.02 59.96
N GLN A 506 46.49 34.92 60.86
CA GLN A 506 47.86 35.33 60.55
C GLN A 506 48.53 34.36 59.58
N GLY A 507 48.25 33.06 59.71
CA GLY A 507 48.71 32.04 58.77
C GLY A 507 48.17 32.26 57.37
N ASP A 508 46.89 32.63 57.25
CA ASP A 508 46.24 32.94 55.98
C ASP A 508 46.92 34.13 55.29
N ARG A 509 47.24 35.20 56.03
CA ARG A 509 48.04 36.34 55.51
C ARG A 509 49.44 35.94 55.06
N VAL A 510 50.07 34.99 55.76
CA VAL A 510 51.35 34.45 55.34
C VAL A 510 51.21 33.69 54.01
N LEU A 511 50.18 32.86 53.87
CA LEU A 511 49.92 32.12 52.63
C LEU A 511 49.60 33.05 51.45
N GLU A 512 48.75 34.07 51.65
CA GLU A 512 48.45 35.12 50.66
C GLU A 512 49.73 35.78 50.15
N MET A 513 50.59 36.23 51.08
CA MET A 513 51.86 36.89 50.74
C MET A 513 52.80 35.95 49.98
N VAL A 514 52.96 34.70 50.44
CA VAL A 514 53.83 33.73 49.79
C VAL A 514 53.34 33.42 48.38
N GLY A 515 52.03 33.22 48.18
CA GLY A 515 51.44 33.00 46.87
C GLY A 515 51.72 34.16 45.91
N ALA A 516 51.44 35.40 46.34
CA ALA A 516 51.68 36.60 45.54
C ALA A 516 53.18 36.79 45.20
N LEU A 517 54.06 36.53 46.17
CA LEU A 517 55.51 36.63 45.99
C LEU A 517 55.99 35.63 44.94
N LEU A 518 55.59 34.35 45.08
CA LEU A 518 55.98 33.28 44.16
C LEU A 518 55.44 33.52 42.75
N ALA A 519 54.19 33.98 42.60
CA ALA A 519 53.63 34.38 41.32
C ALA A 519 54.44 35.50 40.64
N GLY A 520 54.97 36.45 41.42
CA GLY A 520 55.85 37.49 40.92
C GLY A 520 57.27 37.01 40.53
N GLN A 521 57.66 35.78 40.90
CA GLN A 521 58.96 35.21 40.55
C GLN A 521 58.93 34.36 39.27
N VAL A 522 57.78 34.10 38.67
CA VAL A 522 57.62 33.21 37.53
C VAL A 522 57.29 33.98 36.24
N ARG A 523 57.65 33.43 35.07
CA ARG A 523 57.36 34.00 33.74
C ARG A 523 55.96 33.59 33.28
N GLY A 524 55.44 34.22 32.23
CA GLY A 524 54.11 33.89 31.70
C GLY A 524 53.93 32.43 31.22
N ILE A 525 55.02 31.70 30.96
CA ILE A 525 55.00 30.28 30.59
C ILE A 525 55.22 29.34 31.78
N ASP A 526 55.71 29.88 32.89
CA ASP A 526 55.97 29.13 34.12
C ASP A 526 54.67 29.05 34.95
N LEU A 527 54.56 28.05 35.83
CA LEU A 527 53.40 27.88 36.70
C LEU A 527 53.80 27.99 38.17
N ALA A 528 53.21 28.93 38.91
CA ALA A 528 53.23 28.93 40.37
C ALA A 528 51.90 28.40 40.90
N ALA A 529 51.92 27.42 41.79
CA ALA A 529 50.71 26.79 42.32
C ALA A 529 50.79 26.51 43.81
N ARG A 530 49.63 26.52 44.48
CA ARG A 530 49.49 26.00 45.84
C ARG A 530 49.28 24.49 45.77
N TYR A 531 50.31 23.75 46.19
CA TYR A 531 50.35 22.30 46.09
C TYR A 531 49.65 21.60 47.25
N GLY A 532 49.70 22.20 48.44
CA GLY A 532 49.12 21.67 49.67
C GLY A 532 48.73 22.78 50.65
N GLY A 533 48.58 22.43 51.93
CA GLY A 533 48.17 23.39 52.96
C GLY A 533 49.18 24.53 53.16
N GLU A 534 50.44 24.18 53.30
CA GLU A 534 51.60 25.09 53.48
C GLU A 534 52.67 24.90 52.39
N GLU A 535 52.31 24.16 51.34
CA GLU A 535 53.20 23.72 50.28
C GLU A 535 52.85 24.39 48.95
N PHE A 536 53.88 24.81 48.22
CA PHE A 536 53.78 25.47 46.93
C PHE A 536 54.67 24.75 45.91
N ALA A 537 54.37 24.95 44.63
CA ALA A 537 55.14 24.39 43.53
C ALA A 537 55.41 25.46 42.46
N LEU A 538 56.61 25.44 41.89
CA LEU A 538 56.96 26.16 40.67
C LEU A 538 57.30 25.14 39.59
N ALA A 539 56.55 25.14 38.48
CA ALA A 539 56.87 24.35 37.30
C ALA A 539 57.45 25.27 36.21
N LEU A 540 58.65 24.93 35.75
CA LEU A 540 59.49 25.79 34.92
C LEU A 540 59.81 25.06 33.60
N PRO A 541 58.98 25.22 32.55
CA PRO A 541 59.24 24.61 31.26
C PRO A 541 60.48 25.23 30.61
N GLU A 542 61.16 24.45 29.79
CA GLU A 542 62.37 24.84 29.05
C GLU A 542 63.48 25.41 29.97
N THR A 543 63.50 24.95 31.22
CA THR A 543 64.43 25.44 32.24
C THR A 543 65.32 24.29 32.74
N PRO A 544 66.64 24.33 32.53
CA PRO A 544 67.59 23.37 33.09
C PRO A 544 67.69 23.52 34.60
N ARG A 545 68.25 22.49 35.26
CA ARG A 545 68.47 22.44 36.71
C ARG A 545 69.10 23.72 37.28
N ASP A 546 70.20 24.17 36.70
CA ASP A 546 70.92 25.35 37.20
C ASP A 546 70.03 26.61 37.14
N GLY A 547 69.19 26.72 36.10
CA GLY A 547 68.20 27.79 35.98
C GLY A 547 67.11 27.70 37.04
N ALA A 548 66.62 26.50 37.32
CA ALA A 548 65.61 26.27 38.35
C ALA A 548 66.13 26.55 39.76
N VAL A 549 67.38 26.16 40.06
CA VAL A 549 68.07 26.50 41.32
C VAL A 549 68.20 28.01 41.49
N LEU A 550 68.52 28.76 40.42
CA LEU A 550 68.57 30.22 40.47
C LEU A 550 67.21 30.86 40.77
N VAL A 551 66.13 30.35 40.15
CA VAL A 551 64.76 30.81 40.43
C VAL A 551 64.36 30.49 41.86
N ALA A 552 64.66 29.29 42.34
CA ALA A 552 64.40 28.86 43.71
C ALA A 552 65.17 29.71 44.74
N GLU A 553 66.45 30.00 44.52
CA GLU A 553 67.25 30.86 45.41
C GLU A 553 66.74 32.30 45.43
N ARG A 554 66.29 32.82 44.28
CA ARG A 554 65.67 34.15 44.22
C ARG A 554 64.38 34.19 45.02
N ALA A 555 63.51 33.19 44.87
CA ALA A 555 62.28 33.06 45.63
C ALA A 555 62.56 32.92 47.14
N ARG A 556 63.54 32.09 47.52
CA ARG A 556 63.95 31.89 48.92
C ARG A 556 64.40 33.18 49.58
N ARG A 557 65.29 33.95 48.92
CA ARG A 557 65.76 35.24 49.45
C ARG A 557 64.65 36.26 49.56
N ALA A 558 63.79 36.36 48.54
CA ALA A 558 62.66 37.28 48.56
C ALA A 558 61.69 36.95 49.72
N LEU A 559 61.45 35.66 49.99
CA LEU A 559 60.59 35.21 51.08
C LEU A 559 61.23 35.43 52.47
N GLU A 560 62.54 35.21 52.59
CA GLU A 560 63.31 35.49 53.82
C GLU A 560 63.34 36.98 54.18
N GLU A 561 63.38 37.86 53.16
CA GLU A 561 63.33 39.32 53.33
C GLU A 561 61.90 39.86 53.53
N ALA A 562 60.88 39.09 53.12
CA ALA A 562 59.49 39.50 53.24
C ALA A 562 59.02 39.50 54.71
N THR A 563 58.20 40.49 55.05
CA THR A 563 57.60 40.61 56.38
C THR A 563 56.11 40.83 56.23
N VAL A 564 55.31 40.01 56.92
CA VAL A 564 53.85 40.12 56.92
C VAL A 564 53.42 40.92 58.13
N GLU A 565 52.58 41.93 57.92
CA GLU A 565 52.02 42.72 59.01
C GLU A 565 51.21 41.84 59.97
N GLY A 566 51.29 42.15 61.27
CA GLY A 566 50.56 41.39 62.29
C GLY A 566 49.08 41.78 62.34
N VAL A 567 48.21 40.79 62.41
CA VAL A 567 46.76 40.98 62.63
C VAL A 567 46.52 41.49 64.05
N ASP A 568 45.52 42.36 64.23
CA ASP A 568 45.08 42.92 65.52
C ASP A 568 46.20 43.55 66.38
N GLY A 569 47.15 44.23 65.73
CA GLY A 569 48.23 44.95 66.42
C GLY A 569 49.38 44.05 66.93
N THR A 570 49.43 42.80 66.49
CA THR A 570 50.57 41.92 66.79
C THR A 570 51.84 42.35 66.02
N PRO A 571 53.06 42.04 66.53
CA PRO A 571 54.28 42.33 65.80
C PRO A 571 54.35 41.58 64.46
N PRO A 572 54.96 42.17 63.42
CA PRO A 572 55.12 41.53 62.10
C PRO A 572 55.80 40.17 62.17
N VAL A 573 55.47 39.30 61.22
CA VAL A 573 55.97 37.92 61.13
C VAL A 573 56.84 37.77 59.88
N SER A 574 58.03 37.21 60.07
CA SER A 574 58.91 36.76 58.99
C SER A 574 58.94 35.24 58.99
N VAL A 575 58.94 34.65 57.80
CA VAL A 575 58.95 33.20 57.59
C VAL A 575 60.10 32.86 56.64
N THR A 576 60.58 31.62 56.72
CA THR A 576 61.49 31.05 55.71
C THR A 576 60.80 29.87 55.06
N ALA A 577 61.34 29.39 53.95
CA ALA A 577 60.85 28.19 53.29
C ALA A 577 62.02 27.31 52.84
N SER A 578 61.77 26.01 52.78
CA SER A 578 62.68 25.02 52.22
C SER A 578 62.25 24.70 50.79
N PHE A 579 63.22 24.47 49.90
CA PHE A 579 62.99 24.30 48.46
C PHE A 579 63.69 23.03 47.95
N GLY A 580 62.95 22.15 47.29
CA GLY A 580 63.46 20.96 46.60
C GLY A 580 63.33 21.10 45.09
N VAL A 581 64.42 20.93 44.35
CA VAL A 581 64.48 21.09 42.89
C VAL A 581 64.73 19.75 42.23
N ALA A 582 63.97 19.41 41.20
CA ALA A 582 64.26 18.28 40.31
C ALA A 582 64.00 18.66 38.85
N THR A 583 64.70 18.03 37.92
CA THR A 583 64.61 18.36 36.48
C THR A 583 64.49 17.10 35.64
N MET A 584 63.47 17.02 34.79
CA MET A 584 63.39 15.97 33.76
C MET A 584 64.07 16.42 32.46
N PRO A 585 64.71 15.51 31.70
CA PRO A 585 64.79 14.06 31.93
C PRO A 585 65.90 13.60 32.89
N GLY A 586 66.67 14.52 33.50
CA GLY A 586 67.87 14.18 34.28
C GLY A 586 67.60 13.41 35.58
N ASP A 587 66.56 13.79 36.32
CA ASP A 587 66.16 13.22 37.61
C ASP A 587 64.96 12.28 37.51
N ALA A 588 64.17 12.38 36.43
CA ALA A 588 62.89 11.70 36.30
C ALA A 588 62.47 11.49 34.83
N GLY A 589 61.76 10.39 34.56
CA GLY A 589 61.22 10.05 33.24
C GLY A 589 59.77 10.48 33.01
N ASP A 590 59.02 10.79 34.07
CA ASP A 590 57.61 11.18 34.02
C ASP A 590 57.25 12.15 35.16
N ALA A 591 56.00 12.62 35.18
CA ALA A 591 55.51 13.60 36.15
C ALA A 591 55.59 13.11 37.60
N GLU A 592 55.28 11.83 37.85
CA GLU A 592 55.23 11.27 39.21
C GLU A 592 56.63 11.12 39.78
N ALA A 593 57.57 10.62 38.98
CA ALA A 593 58.98 10.54 39.32
C ALA A 593 59.59 11.94 39.56
N LEU A 594 59.18 12.95 38.79
CA LEU A 594 59.68 14.33 38.94
C LEU A 594 59.23 14.97 40.25
N VAL A 595 57.96 14.76 40.63
CA VAL A 595 57.43 15.19 41.94
C VAL A 595 58.13 14.45 43.07
N ALA A 596 58.32 13.14 42.97
CA ALA A 596 59.01 12.36 43.99
C ALA A 596 60.47 12.80 44.19
N ALA A 597 61.21 13.08 43.11
CA ALA A 597 62.58 13.56 43.19
C ALA A 597 62.67 14.98 43.81
N ALA A 598 61.71 15.86 43.51
CA ALA A 598 61.65 17.19 44.12
C ALA A 598 61.27 17.11 45.61
N ASP A 599 60.39 16.19 45.99
CA ASP A 599 59.99 15.97 47.38
C ASP A 599 61.16 15.42 48.23
N GLU A 600 61.93 14.48 47.69
CA GLU A 600 63.15 13.98 48.36
C GLU A 600 64.18 15.10 48.59
N ALA A 601 64.39 15.95 47.58
CA ALA A 601 65.27 17.13 47.71
C ALA A 601 64.72 18.13 48.75
N LEU A 602 63.40 18.37 48.77
CA LEU A 602 62.75 19.23 49.75
C LEU A 602 62.91 18.68 51.17
N TYR A 603 62.77 17.36 51.33
CA TYR A 603 62.98 16.68 52.60
C TYR A 603 64.43 16.82 53.10
N GLU A 604 65.42 16.71 52.20
CA GLU A 604 66.83 16.97 52.52
C GLU A 604 67.08 18.43 52.91
N ALA A 605 66.44 19.39 52.23
CA ALA A 605 66.50 20.81 52.60
C ALA A 605 66.01 21.04 54.04
N LYS A 606 64.87 20.43 54.41
CA LYS A 606 64.33 20.50 55.79
C LYS A 606 65.28 19.88 56.81
N ARG A 607 65.87 18.72 56.51
CA ARG A 607 66.80 18.01 57.41
C ARG A 607 68.14 18.71 57.58
N SER A 608 68.59 19.41 56.55
CA SER A 608 69.88 20.08 56.54
C SER A 608 69.87 21.45 57.25
N GLY A 609 68.76 21.80 57.91
CA GLY A 609 68.65 23.02 58.72
C GLY A 609 67.70 24.07 58.14
N LYS A 610 66.83 23.70 57.19
CA LYS A 610 65.79 24.56 56.59
C LYS A 610 66.34 25.79 55.86
N ASN A 611 65.47 26.68 55.40
CA ASN A 611 65.81 27.92 54.69
C ASN A 611 66.90 27.75 53.62
N ARG A 612 66.71 26.80 52.71
CA ARG A 612 67.69 26.49 51.66
C ARG A 612 67.06 25.82 50.45
N VAL A 613 67.80 25.86 49.35
CA VAL A 613 67.51 25.10 48.13
C VAL A 613 68.40 23.85 48.11
N VAL A 614 67.79 22.70 47.86
CA VAL A 614 68.49 21.44 47.53
C VAL A 614 67.98 20.96 46.18
N ALA A 615 68.90 20.51 45.32
CA ALA A 615 68.56 19.92 44.03
C ALA A 615 68.81 18.41 44.07
N SER A 616 67.89 17.63 43.51
CA SER A 616 68.00 16.17 43.42
C SER A 616 69.24 15.75 42.65
N GLU A 617 70.01 14.80 43.15
CA GLU A 617 71.18 14.24 42.46
C GLU A 617 70.77 13.02 41.61
N GLY A 618 70.15 13.23 40.46
CA GLY A 618 69.89 12.16 39.49
C GLY A 618 71.16 11.44 39.02
N GLU A 619 71.00 10.22 38.49
CA GLU A 619 72.07 9.26 38.14
C GLU A 619 73.22 9.82 37.26
N SER A 620 73.06 10.98 36.62
CA SER A 620 74.13 11.65 35.86
C SER A 620 75.23 12.28 36.73
N GLY A 621 74.98 12.58 38.02
CA GLY A 621 75.99 13.13 38.94
C GLY A 621 77.07 12.11 39.37
N ALA A 622 76.69 10.83 39.49
CA ALA A 622 77.60 9.75 39.89
C ALA A 622 78.70 9.47 38.84
N ALA A 623 78.40 9.70 37.55
CA ALA A 623 79.38 9.52 36.47
C ALA A 623 80.43 10.64 36.40
N ALA A 624 80.09 11.86 36.81
CA ALA A 624 81.02 13.00 36.79
C ALA A 624 82.03 12.95 37.95
N GLN A 625 81.59 12.59 39.16
CA GLN A 625 82.49 12.50 40.32
C GLN A 625 83.44 11.28 40.26
N GLY A 626 83.01 10.18 39.61
CA GLY A 626 83.89 9.04 39.33
C GLY A 626 85.07 9.38 38.41
N ASN A 627 84.88 10.32 37.49
CA ASN A 627 85.90 10.70 36.50
C ASN A 627 86.98 11.65 37.06
N GLU A 628 86.66 12.43 38.10
CA GLU A 628 87.65 13.29 38.78
C GLU A 628 88.56 12.52 39.74
N ALA A 629 88.05 11.49 40.42
CA ALA A 629 88.86 10.60 41.25
C ALA A 629 89.83 9.73 40.42
N GLN A 630 89.49 9.46 39.16
CA GLN A 630 90.31 8.67 38.23
C GLN A 630 91.36 9.50 37.48
N ARG A 631 91.21 10.84 37.45
CA ARG A 631 92.21 11.77 36.90
C ARG A 631 93.30 12.20 37.89
N ARG A 632 93.17 11.86 39.17
CA ARG A 632 94.15 12.16 40.24
C ARG A 632 94.96 10.94 40.71
N ARG A 633 95.01 9.84 39.94
CA ARG A 633 95.87 8.67 40.21
C ARG A 633 96.87 8.41 39.11
#